data_AF-A0A3D5D6I4-F1
#
_entry.id   AF-A0A3D5D6I4-F1
#
_cell.length_a   1.000
_cell.length_b   1.000
_cell.length_c   1.000
_cell.angle_alpha   90.00
_cell.angle_beta   90.00
_cell.angle_gamma   90.00
#
_symmetry.space_group_name_H-M   'P 1'
#
loop_
_entity.id
_entity.type
_entity.pdbx_description
1 polymer ?
#
loop_
_entity_poly.entity_id
_entity_poly.type
_entity_poly.pdbx_seq_one_letter_code
_entity_poly.pdbx_strand_id
1 'polypeptide(L)'
;MEKKGGFELKPIDRPIVFRTFMEGAGTHAIAIGFPAGVHAAFDSEAVGWSLAWRGNFLDAESTWDDRFTPMAKLLGNDVLKFPPGPAVGVLENGKPWQKSDLQFRGYRLAKDGTPTLLYRHGKTTITDKLTPERKGLKRRMEFTDGEGVLWVRLAAGDRFKSTEKGVWGTDTKLTVITPIAMLLSNGKQLELLAPVNLKANGKTVLEVELQW
;
A
#
# COMPACT_ATOMS: atom_id res chain seq x y z
N MET A 1 -23.56 -15.32 29.26
CA MET A 1 -22.42 -14.99 28.39
C MET A 1 -21.90 -13.63 28.82
N GLU A 2 -20.75 -13.58 29.50
CA GLU A 2 -20.06 -12.31 29.72
C GLU A 2 -19.78 -11.66 28.36
N LYS A 3 -20.08 -10.37 28.23
CA LYS A 3 -19.59 -9.58 27.09
C LYS A 3 -18.07 -9.54 27.23
N LYS A 4 -17.35 -10.36 26.46
CA LYS A 4 -15.91 -10.16 26.26
C LYS A 4 -15.72 -8.72 25.78
N GLY A 5 -14.84 -7.97 26.45
CA GLY A 5 -14.56 -6.57 26.09
C GLY A 5 -14.07 -6.49 24.64
N GLY A 6 -14.36 -5.40 23.94
CA GLY A 6 -13.92 -5.23 22.55
C GLY A 6 -12.40 -5.25 22.44
N PHE A 7 -11.84 -6.07 21.55
CA PHE A 7 -10.40 -6.16 21.27
C PHE A 7 -9.96 -5.15 20.20
N GLU A 8 -10.65 -4.01 20.16
CA GLU A 8 -10.36 -2.95 19.20
C GLU A 8 -8.99 -2.31 19.49
N LEU A 9 -8.10 -2.37 18.50
CA LEU A 9 -6.84 -1.65 18.53
C LEU A 9 -7.09 -0.17 18.19
N LYS A 10 -6.71 0.74 19.08
CA LYS A 10 -6.94 2.18 18.91
C LYS A 10 -5.60 2.93 18.80
N PRO A 11 -5.20 3.40 17.62
CA PRO A 11 -4.01 4.24 17.47
C PRO A 11 -4.34 5.64 17.99
N ILE A 12 -4.08 5.91 19.29
CA ILE A 12 -4.40 7.21 19.91
C ILE A 12 -3.23 8.19 19.77
N ASP A 13 -2.08 7.87 20.35
CA ASP A 13 -0.94 8.80 20.41
C ASP A 13 0.13 8.54 19.35
N ARG A 14 0.17 7.31 18.81
CA ARG A 14 1.19 6.86 17.86
C ARG A 14 0.63 5.81 16.91
N PRO A 15 1.25 5.60 15.74
CA PRO A 15 0.85 4.53 14.86
C PRO A 15 1.00 3.15 15.52
N ILE A 16 0.05 2.26 15.23
CA ILE A 16 0.09 0.84 15.56
C ILE A 16 0.47 0.07 14.30
N VAL A 17 1.42 -0.85 14.41
CA VAL A 17 1.75 -1.82 13.35
C VAL A 17 1.38 -3.21 13.87
N PHE A 18 0.42 -3.86 13.22
CA PHE A 18 -0.12 -5.14 13.65
C PHE A 18 -0.01 -6.17 12.53
N ARG A 19 0.70 -7.27 12.79
CA ARG A 19 0.82 -8.40 11.87
C ARG A 19 -0.27 -9.41 12.18
N THR A 20 -1.05 -9.79 11.18
CA THR A 20 -2.20 -10.68 11.36
C THR A 20 -2.61 -11.33 10.04
N PHE A 21 -3.67 -12.15 10.08
CA PHE A 21 -4.41 -12.59 8.90
C PHE A 21 -5.56 -11.61 8.72
N MET A 22 -5.71 -11.02 7.53
CA MET A 22 -6.70 -9.97 7.31
C MET A 22 -7.47 -10.19 6.02
N GLU A 23 -8.79 -10.04 6.09
CA GLU A 23 -9.63 -10.10 4.90
C GLU A 23 -9.24 -8.98 3.93
N GLY A 24 -8.98 -9.34 2.66
CA GLY A 24 -8.53 -8.39 1.64
C GLY A 24 -7.04 -8.02 1.69
N ALA A 25 -6.26 -8.50 2.67
CA ALA A 25 -4.80 -8.32 2.72
C ALA A 25 -4.00 -9.62 2.97
N GLY A 26 -4.69 -10.76 3.10
CA GLY A 26 -4.07 -12.09 3.13
C GLY A 26 -3.57 -12.54 4.50
N THR A 27 -2.85 -13.66 4.53
CA THR A 27 -2.27 -14.27 5.75
C THR A 27 -0.94 -13.65 6.17
N HIS A 28 -0.40 -12.74 5.36
CA HIS A 28 0.85 -12.02 5.63
C HIS A 28 0.60 -10.52 5.75
N ALA A 29 -0.58 -10.14 6.28
CA ALA A 29 -1.01 -8.77 6.37
C ALA A 29 -0.26 -8.01 7.47
N ILE A 30 0.10 -6.77 7.15
CA ILE A 30 0.62 -5.78 8.08
C ILE A 30 -0.37 -4.61 8.07
N ALA A 31 -1.23 -4.55 9.07
CA ALA A 31 -2.16 -3.45 9.28
C ALA A 31 -1.44 -2.29 10.00
N ILE A 32 -1.60 -1.08 9.49
CA ILE A 32 -0.98 0.14 10.02
C ILE A 32 -2.11 1.12 10.36
N GLY A 33 -2.28 1.36 11.64
CA GLY A 33 -3.27 2.28 12.18
C GLY A 33 -2.60 3.59 12.56
N PHE A 34 -3.05 4.72 12.02
CA PHE A 34 -2.53 6.05 12.36
C PHE A 34 -3.52 6.83 13.25
N PRO A 35 -3.03 7.66 14.19
CA PRO A 35 -3.87 8.56 14.98
C PRO A 35 -4.81 9.49 14.22
N ALA A 36 -4.48 9.79 12.97
CA ALA A 36 -5.30 10.62 12.10
C ALA A 36 -6.62 9.94 11.62
N GLY A 37 -6.90 8.69 12.04
CA GLY A 37 -8.13 7.98 11.66
C GLY A 37 -8.17 7.54 10.19
N VAL A 38 -7.01 7.48 9.53
CA VAL A 38 -6.81 6.87 8.22
C VAL A 38 -5.79 5.75 8.37
N HIS A 39 -6.03 4.62 7.74
CA HIS A 39 -5.33 3.36 7.99
C HIS A 39 -5.00 2.66 6.68
N ALA A 40 -4.04 1.74 6.72
CA ALA A 40 -3.65 0.97 5.54
C ALA A 40 -3.26 -0.46 5.90
N ALA A 41 -3.39 -1.38 4.96
CA ALA A 41 -2.91 -2.75 5.07
C ALA A 41 -1.98 -3.08 3.92
N PHE A 42 -0.87 -3.74 4.26
CA PHE A 42 0.13 -4.22 3.31
C PHE A 42 0.18 -5.74 3.34
N ASP A 43 0.10 -6.38 2.18
CA ASP A 43 0.34 -7.80 2.01
C ASP A 43 1.85 -8.02 1.81
N SER A 44 2.51 -8.61 2.81
CA SER A 44 3.96 -8.85 2.77
C SER A 44 4.38 -10.09 1.98
N GLU A 45 3.44 -10.95 1.58
CA GLU A 45 3.69 -12.07 0.67
C GLU A 45 3.61 -11.60 -0.78
N ALA A 46 2.57 -10.83 -1.13
CA ALA A 46 2.44 -10.22 -2.44
C ALA A 46 3.36 -8.99 -2.63
N VAL A 47 3.85 -8.41 -1.53
CA VAL A 47 4.70 -7.21 -1.46
C VAL A 47 4.03 -5.98 -2.09
N GLY A 48 2.81 -5.68 -1.61
CA GLY A 48 2.01 -4.56 -2.08
C GLY A 48 1.02 -4.04 -1.04
N TRP A 49 0.64 -2.77 -1.18
CA TRP A 49 -0.49 -2.22 -0.44
C TRP A 49 -1.77 -2.86 -0.95
N SER A 50 -2.67 -3.24 -0.04
CA SER A 50 -3.90 -3.98 -0.37
C SER A 50 -5.15 -3.18 -0.05
N LEU A 51 -5.16 -2.48 1.08
CA LEU A 51 -6.30 -1.70 1.54
C LEU A 51 -5.87 -0.36 2.14
N ALA A 52 -6.74 0.64 2.05
CA ALA A 52 -6.74 1.80 2.92
C ALA A 52 -8.17 2.14 3.34
N TRP A 53 -8.37 2.68 4.54
CA TRP A 53 -9.71 2.97 5.06
C TRP A 53 -9.68 4.09 6.10
N ARG A 54 -10.87 4.58 6.47
CA ARG A 54 -11.06 5.63 7.48
C ARG A 54 -11.84 5.11 8.70
N GLY A 55 -11.77 5.83 9.81
CA GLY A 55 -12.54 5.56 11.01
C GLY A 55 -11.81 4.61 11.97
N ASN A 56 -12.49 3.55 12.41
CA ASN A 56 -11.92 2.60 13.38
C ASN A 56 -10.87 1.69 12.72
N PHE A 57 -9.84 1.35 13.47
CA PHE A 57 -8.68 0.63 12.93
C PHE A 57 -8.97 -0.85 12.70
N LEU A 58 -8.90 -1.68 13.74
CA LEU A 58 -9.02 -3.12 13.58
C LEU A 58 -9.50 -3.77 14.89
N ASP A 59 -10.25 -4.86 14.76
CA ASP A 59 -10.52 -5.79 15.86
C ASP A 59 -9.46 -6.90 15.90
N ALA A 60 -8.77 -7.05 17.04
CA ALA A 60 -7.77 -8.08 17.25
C ALA A 60 -8.32 -9.35 17.92
N GLU A 61 -9.64 -9.47 18.14
CA GLU A 61 -10.30 -10.61 18.80
C GLU A 61 -9.87 -11.94 18.18
N SER A 62 -9.74 -11.98 16.86
CA SER A 62 -9.40 -13.18 16.11
C SER A 62 -8.03 -13.79 16.43
N THR A 63 -7.11 -12.99 16.98
CA THR A 63 -5.73 -13.42 17.23
C THR A 63 -5.51 -14.03 18.63
N TRP A 64 -6.45 -13.85 19.56
CA TRP A 64 -6.21 -14.13 20.99
C TRP A 64 -7.06 -15.24 21.61
N ASP A 65 -8.14 -15.70 20.94
CA ASP A 65 -9.18 -16.48 21.64
C ASP A 65 -9.54 -17.84 20.99
N ASP A 66 -9.08 -18.16 19.76
CA ASP A 66 -9.51 -19.40 19.11
C ASP A 66 -8.41 -20.14 18.32
N ARG A 67 -8.47 -21.49 18.31
CA ARG A 67 -7.53 -22.37 17.58
C ARG A 67 -7.76 -22.38 16.06
N PHE A 68 -8.73 -21.61 15.61
CA PHE A 68 -9.02 -21.32 14.21
C PHE A 68 -9.13 -19.80 14.06
N THR A 69 -8.00 -19.10 13.88
CA THR A 69 -7.96 -17.64 13.81
C THR A 69 -8.79 -17.13 12.61
N PRO A 70 -9.98 -16.54 12.81
CA PRO A 70 -10.70 -15.92 11.70
C PRO A 70 -9.85 -14.74 11.16
N MET A 71 -9.97 -14.43 9.88
CA MET A 71 -9.27 -13.25 9.35
C MET A 71 -9.80 -12.00 10.07
N ALA A 72 -8.88 -11.16 10.53
CA ALA A 72 -9.19 -9.87 11.13
C ALA A 72 -10.02 -9.04 10.16
N LYS A 73 -11.08 -8.43 10.68
CA LYS A 73 -12.01 -7.60 9.92
C LYS A 73 -11.70 -6.13 10.18
N LEU A 74 -11.73 -5.36 9.10
CA LEU A 74 -11.72 -3.90 9.18
C LEU A 74 -13.00 -3.41 9.88
N LEU A 75 -12.84 -2.49 10.84
CA LEU A 75 -13.94 -1.87 11.58
C LEU A 75 -14.37 -0.52 10.99
N GLY A 76 -13.54 0.05 10.13
CA GLY A 76 -13.76 1.37 9.55
C GLY A 76 -14.65 1.36 8.31
N ASN A 77 -14.76 2.54 7.71
CA ASN A 77 -15.57 2.81 6.54
C ASN A 77 -14.70 3.38 5.41
N ASP A 78 -15.34 3.67 4.27
CA ASP A 78 -14.71 4.28 3.10
C ASP A 78 -13.44 3.51 2.66
N VAL A 79 -13.64 2.22 2.38
CA VAL A 79 -12.56 1.27 2.10
C VAL A 79 -12.12 1.43 0.65
N LEU A 80 -10.87 1.80 0.48
CA LEU A 80 -10.15 1.76 -0.77
C LEU A 80 -9.43 0.42 -0.93
N LYS A 81 -9.58 -0.21 -2.10
CA LYS A 81 -8.84 -1.41 -2.49
C LYS A 81 -7.76 -1.07 -3.50
N PHE A 82 -6.55 -1.53 -3.25
CA PHE A 82 -5.43 -1.45 -4.19
C PHE A 82 -5.35 -2.72 -5.02
N PRO A 83 -4.73 -2.66 -6.23
CA PRO A 83 -4.52 -3.86 -7.02
C PRO A 83 -3.63 -4.88 -6.27
N PRO A 84 -4.00 -6.17 -6.23
CA PRO A 84 -3.19 -7.18 -5.57
C PRO A 84 -1.90 -7.45 -6.35
N GLY A 85 -0.86 -7.89 -5.64
CA GLY A 85 0.44 -8.22 -6.21
C GLY A 85 1.53 -7.20 -5.88
N PRO A 86 2.72 -7.37 -6.47
CA PRO A 86 3.89 -6.58 -6.13
C PRO A 86 3.70 -5.13 -6.56
N ALA A 87 4.06 -4.20 -5.67
CA ALA A 87 3.92 -2.78 -5.94
C ALA A 87 4.96 -2.22 -6.93
N VAL A 88 6.08 -2.92 -7.12
CA VAL A 88 7.20 -2.52 -7.97
C VAL A 88 7.60 -3.69 -8.86
N GLY A 89 7.98 -3.41 -10.10
CA GLY A 89 8.46 -4.43 -11.03
C GLY A 89 9.07 -3.85 -12.30
N VAL A 90 9.52 -4.73 -13.18
CA VAL A 90 9.92 -4.39 -14.55
C VAL A 90 8.72 -4.55 -15.46
N LEU A 91 8.49 -3.60 -16.36
CA LEU A 91 7.42 -3.69 -17.35
C LEU A 91 7.96 -4.35 -18.62
N GLU A 92 7.36 -5.48 -19.01
CA GLU A 92 7.62 -6.11 -20.31
C GLU A 92 6.57 -5.63 -21.33
N ASN A 93 7.04 -5.20 -22.50
CA ASN A 93 6.17 -4.66 -23.55
C ASN A 93 5.05 -5.65 -23.93
N GLY A 94 3.81 -5.16 -23.91
CA GLY A 94 2.64 -5.92 -24.31
C GLY A 94 2.18 -6.97 -23.29
N LYS A 95 2.79 -7.03 -22.10
CA LYS A 95 2.37 -7.95 -21.04
C LYS A 95 1.66 -7.23 -19.90
N PRO A 96 0.59 -7.84 -19.32
CA PRO A 96 0.04 -7.45 -18.02
C PRO A 96 1.12 -7.28 -16.95
N TRP A 97 0.81 -6.52 -15.90
CA TRP A 97 1.64 -6.48 -14.70
C TRP A 97 1.84 -7.88 -14.13
N GLN A 98 3.10 -8.29 -14.01
CA GLN A 98 3.46 -9.66 -13.66
C GLN A 98 3.90 -9.78 -12.19
N LYS A 99 4.13 -11.01 -11.76
CA LYS A 99 4.94 -11.27 -10.56
C LYS A 99 6.30 -10.62 -10.74
N SER A 100 6.81 -10.01 -9.68
CA SER A 100 8.11 -9.36 -9.62
C SER A 100 8.96 -10.10 -8.59
N ASP A 101 10.27 -10.10 -8.78
CA ASP A 101 11.26 -10.55 -7.78
C ASP A 101 11.39 -9.55 -6.60
N LEU A 102 10.35 -8.75 -6.35
CA LEU A 102 10.29 -7.80 -5.26
C LEU A 102 10.21 -8.57 -3.94
N GLN A 103 11.21 -8.36 -3.08
CA GLN A 103 11.35 -9.05 -1.82
C GLN A 103 11.06 -8.10 -0.67
N PHE A 104 10.11 -8.45 0.19
CA PHE A 104 9.91 -7.74 1.45
C PHE A 104 11.06 -8.01 2.42
N ARG A 105 11.62 -6.96 3.02
CA ARG A 105 12.77 -7.01 3.94
C ARG A 105 12.43 -6.55 5.36
N GLY A 106 11.14 -6.35 5.66
CA GLY A 106 10.68 -5.85 6.95
C GLY A 106 10.36 -4.36 6.91
N TYR A 107 10.36 -3.74 8.09
CA TYR A 107 10.08 -2.31 8.24
C TYR A 107 10.94 -1.71 9.35
N ARG A 108 11.13 -0.39 9.31
CA ARG A 108 11.74 0.40 10.38
C ARG A 108 10.72 1.38 10.94
N LEU A 109 10.72 1.57 12.26
CA LEU A 109 9.87 2.55 12.92
C LEU A 109 10.68 3.83 13.14
N ALA A 110 10.12 4.96 12.74
CA ALA A 110 10.62 6.26 13.15
C ALA A 110 10.32 6.51 14.65
N LYS A 111 10.88 7.59 15.22
CA LYS A 111 10.70 7.94 16.64
C LYS A 111 9.22 8.14 17.02
N ASP A 112 8.43 8.66 16.10
CA ASP A 112 6.98 8.85 16.23
C ASP A 112 6.16 7.56 16.04
N GLY A 113 6.82 6.44 15.71
CA GLY A 113 6.19 5.16 15.42
C GLY A 113 5.78 4.95 13.96
N THR A 114 5.95 5.94 13.08
CA THR A 114 5.60 5.79 11.67
C THR A 114 6.48 4.73 11.00
N PRO A 115 5.90 3.66 10.42
CA PRO A 115 6.67 2.64 9.74
C PRO A 115 7.14 3.11 8.35
N THR A 116 8.34 2.68 7.98
CA THR A 116 8.85 2.69 6.61
C THR A 116 9.10 1.25 6.20
N LEU A 117 8.38 0.77 5.20
CA LEU A 117 8.54 -0.58 4.66
C LEU A 117 9.81 -0.65 3.81
N LEU A 118 10.47 -1.80 3.83
CA LEU A 118 11.73 -2.04 3.15
C LEU A 118 11.55 -3.15 2.11
N TYR A 119 11.93 -2.88 0.86
CA TYR A 119 11.91 -3.85 -0.23
C TYR A 119 13.29 -3.99 -0.85
N ARG A 120 13.46 -5.06 -1.63
CA ARG A 120 14.61 -5.24 -2.52
C ARG A 120 14.15 -5.80 -3.86
N HIS A 121 14.64 -5.22 -4.95
CA HIS A 121 14.47 -5.75 -6.31
C HIS A 121 15.84 -5.87 -6.97
N GLY A 122 16.38 -7.09 -7.05
CA GLY A 122 17.76 -7.31 -7.47
C GLY A 122 18.76 -6.61 -6.54
N LYS A 123 19.49 -5.62 -7.06
CA LYS A 123 20.41 -4.77 -6.28
C LYS A 123 19.74 -3.52 -5.68
N THR A 124 18.61 -3.10 -6.26
CA THR A 124 17.91 -1.88 -5.86
C THR A 124 17.31 -2.04 -4.47
N THR A 125 17.69 -1.17 -3.54
CA THR A 125 17.05 -1.01 -2.24
C THR A 125 15.89 -0.03 -2.37
N ILE A 126 14.75 -0.37 -1.79
CA ILE A 126 13.54 0.46 -1.86
C ILE A 126 13.01 0.69 -0.45
N THR A 127 12.68 1.94 -0.14
CA THR A 127 11.89 2.29 1.04
C THR A 127 10.53 2.83 0.61
N ASP A 128 9.49 2.55 1.38
CA ASP A 128 8.12 2.97 1.07
C ASP A 128 7.41 3.37 2.36
N LYS A 129 7.06 4.66 2.45
CA LYS A 129 6.44 5.27 3.61
C LYS A 129 5.07 5.83 3.23
N LEU A 130 4.04 5.46 3.98
CA LEU A 130 2.75 6.14 3.97
C LEU A 130 2.64 7.09 5.16
N THR A 131 2.14 8.30 4.91
CA THR A 131 1.82 9.29 5.94
C THR A 131 0.39 9.81 5.73
N PRO A 132 -0.42 9.93 6.79
CA PRO A 132 -1.72 10.58 6.73
C PRO A 132 -1.66 12.00 6.18
N GLU A 133 -2.63 12.34 5.34
CA GLU A 133 -2.89 13.69 4.84
C GLU A 133 -4.39 13.99 4.98
N ARG A 134 -4.76 15.27 4.92
CA ARG A 134 -6.16 15.70 5.11
C ARG A 134 -7.14 14.95 4.20
N LYS A 135 -6.75 14.68 2.95
CA LYS A 135 -7.59 14.04 1.93
C LYS A 135 -7.29 12.56 1.71
N GLY A 136 -6.40 11.95 2.50
CA GLY A 136 -6.04 10.54 2.31
C GLY A 136 -4.63 10.24 2.82
N LEU A 137 -3.76 9.75 1.94
CA LEU A 137 -2.40 9.33 2.27
C LEU A 137 -1.39 9.91 1.29
N LYS A 138 -0.24 10.34 1.78
CA LYS A 138 0.96 10.59 0.98
C LYS A 138 1.84 9.34 1.02
N ARG A 139 2.16 8.80 -0.16
CA ARG A 139 3.13 7.72 -0.36
C ARG A 139 4.44 8.30 -0.85
N ARG A 140 5.51 7.96 -0.16
CA ARG A 140 6.87 8.38 -0.51
C ARG A 140 7.77 7.17 -0.62
N MET A 141 8.28 6.94 -1.83
CA MET A 141 9.19 5.84 -2.13
C MET A 141 10.57 6.37 -2.47
N GLU A 142 11.61 5.71 -1.94
CA GLU A 142 13.00 6.00 -2.29
C GLU A 142 13.67 4.75 -2.85
N PHE A 143 14.44 4.93 -3.92
CA PHE A 143 15.14 3.88 -4.63
C PHE A 143 16.63 4.21 -4.65
N THR A 144 17.48 3.28 -4.23
CA THR A 144 18.94 3.41 -4.24
C THR A 144 19.61 2.16 -4.81
N ASP A 145 20.85 2.30 -5.26
CA ASP A 145 21.72 1.19 -5.69
C ASP A 145 21.15 0.37 -6.87
N GLY A 146 20.43 1.04 -7.76
CA GLY A 146 19.76 0.44 -8.91
C GLY A 146 20.11 1.11 -10.24
N GLU A 147 19.82 0.40 -11.33
CA GLU A 147 20.04 0.84 -12.71
C GLU A 147 18.83 0.50 -13.58
N GLY A 148 18.64 1.23 -14.68
CA GLY A 148 17.50 1.03 -15.59
C GLY A 148 16.21 1.67 -15.09
N VAL A 149 15.06 1.08 -15.46
CA VAL A 149 13.74 1.59 -15.12
C VAL A 149 12.97 0.54 -14.33
N LEU A 150 12.53 0.91 -13.13
CA LEU A 150 11.48 0.19 -12.42
C LEU A 150 10.17 0.93 -12.58
N TRP A 151 9.08 0.20 -12.48
CA TRP A 151 7.73 0.75 -12.50
C TRP A 151 7.10 0.56 -11.14
N VAL A 152 6.27 1.50 -10.74
CA VAL A 152 5.44 1.40 -9.54
C VAL A 152 3.99 1.31 -9.98
N ARG A 153 3.30 0.25 -9.56
CA ARG A 153 1.87 0.09 -9.76
C ARG A 153 1.13 0.90 -8.71
N LEU A 154 0.42 1.94 -9.15
CA LEU A 154 -0.23 2.91 -8.26
C LEU A 154 -1.71 2.61 -8.05
N ALA A 155 -2.42 2.21 -9.11
CA ALA A 155 -3.84 1.92 -9.06
C ALA A 155 -4.25 0.98 -10.20
N ALA A 156 -5.43 0.38 -10.08
CA ALA A 156 -6.10 -0.30 -11.17
C ALA A 156 -7.62 -0.04 -11.12
N GLY A 157 -8.28 -0.10 -12.26
CA GLY A 157 -9.71 0.13 -12.40
C GLY A 157 -10.18 -0.03 -13.84
N ASP A 158 -11.49 -0.12 -14.05
CA ASP A 158 -12.03 -0.31 -15.40
C ASP A 158 -11.91 0.97 -16.23
N ARG A 159 -11.93 2.14 -15.54
CA ARG A 159 -11.86 3.45 -16.18
C ARG A 159 -11.04 4.43 -15.37
N PHE A 160 -10.25 5.24 -16.07
CA PHE A 160 -9.53 6.37 -15.52
C PHE A 160 -10.03 7.67 -16.16
N LYS A 161 -10.16 8.71 -15.34
CA LYS A 161 -10.40 10.09 -15.77
C LYS A 161 -9.22 10.94 -15.31
N SER A 162 -8.71 11.78 -16.19
CA SER A 162 -7.73 12.80 -15.80
C SER A 162 -8.40 14.16 -15.87
N THR A 163 -8.49 14.84 -14.73
CA THR A 163 -9.05 16.19 -14.66
C THR A 163 -8.02 17.25 -15.04
N GLU A 164 -6.75 16.99 -14.68
CA GLU A 164 -5.60 17.86 -14.90
C GLU A 164 -4.34 17.01 -15.04
N LYS A 165 -3.28 17.57 -15.63
CA LYS A 165 -2.00 16.85 -15.82
C LYS A 165 -1.48 16.33 -14.46
N GLY A 166 -1.29 15.02 -14.37
CA GLY A 166 -0.78 14.37 -13.17
C GLY A 166 -1.84 14.00 -12.12
N VAL A 167 -3.12 14.29 -12.38
CA VAL A 167 -4.25 13.88 -11.54
C VAL A 167 -5.05 12.81 -12.26
N TRP A 168 -5.21 11.65 -11.61
CA TRP A 168 -5.83 10.45 -12.18
C TRP A 168 -6.89 9.89 -11.24
N GLY A 169 -8.16 10.06 -11.58
CA GLY A 169 -9.29 9.48 -10.86
C GLY A 169 -9.69 8.12 -11.43
N THR A 170 -9.93 7.14 -10.56
CA THR A 170 -10.46 5.82 -10.90
C THR A 170 -11.98 5.75 -10.70
N ASP A 171 -12.60 4.72 -11.25
CA ASP A 171 -13.96 4.29 -10.95
C ASP A 171 -14.14 3.73 -9.52
N THR A 172 -13.03 3.46 -8.81
CA THR A 172 -13.01 3.05 -7.39
C THR A 172 -12.94 4.24 -6.41
N LYS A 173 -13.19 5.47 -6.89
CA LYS A 173 -13.10 6.75 -6.14
C LYS A 173 -11.69 7.20 -5.77
N LEU A 174 -10.65 6.40 -6.04
CA LEU A 174 -9.27 6.80 -5.82
C LEU A 174 -8.86 7.89 -6.80
N THR A 175 -8.36 8.99 -6.27
CA THR A 175 -7.60 9.98 -7.04
C THR A 175 -6.12 9.83 -6.71
N VAL A 176 -5.32 9.54 -7.72
CA VAL A 176 -3.86 9.46 -7.65
C VAL A 176 -3.26 10.74 -8.22
N ILE A 177 -2.45 11.44 -7.43
CA ILE A 177 -1.70 12.61 -7.88
C ILE A 177 -0.22 12.25 -7.97
N THR A 178 0.31 12.27 -9.19
CA THR A 178 1.71 11.94 -9.51
C THR A 178 2.15 12.70 -10.77
N PRO A 179 3.36 13.26 -10.81
CA PRO A 179 3.82 14.06 -11.95
C PRO A 179 4.01 13.23 -13.23
N ILE A 180 4.25 11.92 -13.10
CA ILE A 180 4.49 11.01 -14.21
C ILE A 180 3.77 9.68 -13.99
N ALA A 181 2.96 9.28 -14.96
CA ALA A 181 2.31 7.98 -15.01
C ALA A 181 1.86 7.66 -16.45
N MET A 182 1.60 6.38 -16.71
CA MET A 182 0.95 5.88 -17.91
C MET A 182 -0.14 4.87 -17.56
N LEU A 183 -1.10 4.73 -18.46
CA LEU A 183 -2.10 3.67 -18.38
C LEU A 183 -1.66 2.46 -19.21
N LEU A 184 -1.78 1.27 -18.62
CA LEU A 184 -1.56 0.01 -19.30
C LEU A 184 -2.83 -0.84 -19.17
N SER A 185 -3.30 -1.42 -20.27
CA SER A 185 -4.35 -2.44 -20.23
C SER A 185 -3.74 -3.81 -20.00
N ASN A 186 -4.28 -4.57 -19.06
CA ASN A 186 -3.93 -5.98 -18.85
C ASN A 186 -4.93 -6.96 -19.49
N GLY A 187 -5.84 -6.46 -20.33
CA GLY A 187 -6.94 -7.22 -20.95
C GLY A 187 -8.19 -7.37 -20.08
N LYS A 188 -8.13 -7.05 -18.79
CA LYS A 188 -9.29 -7.02 -17.87
C LYS A 188 -9.60 -5.61 -17.37
N GLN A 189 -8.58 -4.90 -16.91
CA GLN A 189 -8.66 -3.56 -16.35
C GLN A 189 -7.49 -2.71 -16.82
N LEU A 190 -7.61 -1.41 -16.61
CA LEU A 190 -6.50 -0.47 -16.75
C LEU A 190 -5.68 -0.42 -15.47
N GLU A 191 -4.39 -0.20 -15.62
CA GLU A 191 -3.44 -0.02 -14.51
C GLU A 191 -2.67 1.28 -14.69
N LEU A 192 -2.58 2.05 -13.61
CA LEU A 192 -1.79 3.28 -13.58
C LEU A 192 -0.40 2.97 -13.05
N LEU A 193 0.60 3.14 -13.92
CA LEU A 193 1.99 2.81 -13.65
C LEU A 193 2.86 4.08 -13.69
N ALA A 194 3.70 4.27 -12.68
CA ALA A 194 4.69 5.35 -12.66
C ALA A 194 6.10 4.81 -12.92
N PRO A 195 6.84 5.35 -13.91
CA PRO A 195 8.23 4.98 -14.13
C PRO A 195 9.14 5.63 -13.09
N VAL A 196 10.15 4.87 -12.68
CA VAL A 196 11.23 5.30 -11.79
C VAL A 196 12.54 5.01 -12.50
N ASN A 197 13.13 6.06 -13.07
CA ASN A 197 14.44 5.99 -13.69
C ASN A 197 15.51 5.92 -12.59
N LEU A 198 16.13 4.75 -12.45
CA LEU A 198 17.15 4.49 -11.44
C LEU A 198 18.48 5.09 -11.88
N LYS A 199 19.25 5.57 -10.91
CA LYS A 199 20.56 6.18 -11.12
C LYS A 199 21.61 5.31 -10.43
N ALA A 200 22.63 4.91 -11.19
CA ALA A 200 23.81 4.25 -10.61
C ALA A 200 24.39 5.12 -9.50
N ASN A 201 24.61 4.54 -8.31
CA ASN A 201 25.12 5.23 -7.11
C ASN A 201 24.30 6.46 -6.68
N GLY A 202 23.03 6.54 -7.11
CA GLY A 202 22.15 7.67 -6.84
C GLY A 202 20.90 7.28 -6.06
N LYS A 203 20.13 8.31 -5.74
CA LYS A 203 18.81 8.19 -5.11
C LYS A 203 17.75 8.76 -6.05
N THR A 204 16.70 7.98 -6.31
CA THR A 204 15.50 8.44 -7.00
C THR A 204 14.33 8.40 -6.01
N VAL A 205 13.48 9.43 -6.03
CA VAL A 205 12.31 9.54 -5.15
C VAL A 205 11.05 9.64 -5.99
N LEU A 206 10.03 8.88 -5.62
CA LEU A 206 8.68 9.00 -6.14
C LEU A 206 7.75 9.42 -4.99
N GLU A 207 7.05 10.54 -5.16
CA GLU A 207 5.99 10.99 -4.25
C GLU A 207 4.65 10.90 -4.96
N VAL A 208 3.65 10.35 -4.26
CA VAL A 208 2.30 10.16 -4.77
C VAL A 208 1.31 10.54 -3.67
N GLU A 209 0.28 11.30 -4.02
CA GLU A 209 -0.87 11.49 -3.13
C GLU A 209 -2.00 10.54 -3.54
N LEU A 210 -2.60 9.90 -2.56
CA LEU A 210 -3.73 8.99 -2.69
C LEU A 210 -4.90 9.62 -1.94
N GLN A 211 -5.92 10.05 -2.68
CA GLN A 211 -7.10 10.73 -2.12
C GLN A 211 -8.36 9.92 -2.40
N TRP A 212 -9.21 9.76 -1.39
CA TRP A 212 -10.55 9.16 -1.51
C TRP A 212 -11.46 9.66 -0.39
#